data_AF-G5E3I6-F1
#
_entry.id   AF-G5E3I6-F1
#
_cell.length_a   1.000
_cell.length_b   1.000
_cell.length_c   1.000
_cell.angle_alpha   90.00
_cell.angle_beta   90.00
_cell.angle_gamma   90.00
#
_symmetry.space_group_name_H-M   'P 1'
#
loop_
_entity.id
_entity.type
_entity.pdbx_description
1 polymer ?
#
loop_
_entity_poly.entity_id
_entity_poly.type
_entity_poly.pdbx_seq_one_letter_code
_entity_poly.pdbx_strand_id
1 'polypeptide(L)' 'SIIWIDPDNFPLLVPYWEKTFHIDLHRPQIGVVNVSDADSVWMDIKDPEDLPSPDELEQWIEDVLSGKVNTE' A
#
# COMPACT_ATOMS: atom_id res chain seq x y z
N SER A 1 5.27 12.14 2.23
CA SER A 1 3.97 12.44 2.86
C SER A 1 3.13 11.18 2.79
N ILE A 2 2.44 10.80 3.86
CA ILE A 2 1.60 9.59 3.90
C ILE A 2 0.12 10.01 3.85
N ILE A 3 -0.67 9.37 3.00
CA ILE A 3 -2.11 9.55 2.92
C ILE A 3 -2.77 8.32 3.55
N TRP A 4 -3.57 8.55 4.60
CA TRP A 4 -4.39 7.50 5.20
C TRP A 4 -5.79 7.54 4.59
N ILE A 5 -6.26 6.39 4.09
CA ILE A 5 -7.58 6.20 3.50
C ILE A 5 -8.30 5.13 4.31
N ASP A 6 -9.49 5.47 4.80
CA ASP A 6 -10.43 4.51 5.36
C ASP A 6 -11.38 4.03 4.24
N PRO A 7 -11.36 2.74 3.85
CA PRO A 7 -12.20 2.20 2.78
C PRO A 7 -13.70 2.42 3.01
N ASP A 8 -14.15 2.46 4.27
CA ASP A 8 -15.56 2.64 4.63
C ASP A 8 -16.08 4.03 4.25
N ASN A 9 -15.18 5.00 4.08
CA ASN A 9 -15.52 6.35 3.65
C ASN A 9 -15.74 6.44 2.13
N PHE A 10 -15.28 5.43 1.37
CA PHE A 10 -15.31 5.40 -0.10
C PHE A 10 -15.79 4.04 -0.65
N PRO A 11 -16.99 3.55 -0.26
CA PRO A 11 -17.43 2.20 -0.59
C PRO A 11 -17.54 1.92 -2.09
N LEU A 12 -17.78 2.95 -2.90
CA LEU A 12 -17.86 2.82 -4.37
C LEU A 12 -16.48 2.70 -5.04
N LEU A 13 -15.41 3.12 -4.37
CA LEU A 13 -14.04 3.05 -4.89
C LEU A 13 -13.33 1.74 -4.51
N VAL A 14 -13.82 1.03 -3.50
CA VAL A 14 -13.22 -0.24 -3.03
C VAL A 14 -13.04 -1.25 -4.19
N PRO A 15 -14.07 -1.61 -4.99
CA PRO A 15 -13.88 -2.59 -6.06
C PRO A 15 -12.90 -2.12 -7.14
N TYR A 16 -12.80 -0.80 -7.34
CA TYR A 16 -11.88 -0.22 -8.30
C TYR A 16 -10.43 -0.32 -7.80
N TRP A 17 -10.17 0.04 -6.54
CA TRP A 17 -8.84 -0.03 -5.94
C TRP A 17 -8.33 -1.46 -5.81
N GLU A 18 -9.16 -2.40 -5.35
CA GLU A 18 -8.77 -3.81 -5.27
C GLU A 18 -8.38 -4.36 -6.66
N LYS A 19 -9.13 -4.00 -7.70
CA LYS A 19 -8.83 -4.41 -9.08
C LYS A 19 -7.58 -3.74 -9.64
N THR A 20 -7.37 -2.46 -9.36
CA THR A 20 -6.27 -1.66 -9.93
C THR A 20 -4.94 -2.00 -9.25
N PHE A 21 -4.96 -2.16 -7.94
CA PHE A 21 -3.76 -2.34 -7.12
C PHE A 21 -3.50 -3.80 -6.73
N HIS A 22 -4.42 -4.71 -7.05
CA HIS A 22 -4.30 -6.13 -6.74
C HIS A 22 -4.13 -6.43 -5.24
N ILE A 23 -4.85 -5.68 -4.40
CA ILE A 23 -4.84 -5.78 -2.92
C ILE A 23 -6.21 -6.17 -2.37
N ASP A 24 -6.24 -6.62 -1.11
CA ASP A 24 -7.46 -6.87 -0.33
C ASP A 24 -7.68 -5.73 0.67
N LEU A 25 -8.69 -4.88 0.44
CA LEU A 25 -8.97 -3.71 1.28
C LEU A 25 -9.76 -4.07 2.56
N HIS A 26 -10.11 -5.34 2.77
CA HIS A 26 -10.63 -5.81 4.06
C HIS A 26 -9.52 -5.99 5.11
N ARG A 27 -8.26 -5.78 4.72
CA ARG A 27 -7.08 -5.86 5.58
C ARG A 27 -6.29 -4.55 5.51
N PRO A 28 -5.48 -4.22 6.52
CA PRO A 28 -4.56 -3.09 6.45
C PRO A 28 -3.59 -3.24 5.27
N GLN A 29 -3.42 -2.17 4.50
CA GLN A 29 -2.51 -2.11 3.36
C GLN A 29 -1.64 -0.86 3.48
N ILE A 30 -0.37 -0.97 3.12
CA ILE A 30 0.50 0.19 2.89
C ILE A 30 1.25 0.01 1.57
N GLY A 31 1.27 1.08 0.79
CA GLY A 31 1.80 1.05 -0.57
C GLY A 31 2.25 2.42 -1.04
N VAL A 32 2.99 2.42 -2.15
CA VAL A 32 3.34 3.61 -2.91
C VAL A 32 2.65 3.51 -4.26
N VAL A 33 1.97 4.58 -4.65
CA VAL A 33 1.24 4.68 -5.91
C VAL A 33 1.83 5.82 -6.73
N ASN A 34 2.18 5.54 -7.99
CA ASN A 34 2.56 6.55 -8.96
C ASN A 34 1.30 7.24 -9.50
N VAL A 35 1.23 8.56 -9.34
CA VAL A 35 0.06 9.35 -9.74
C VAL A 35 -0.07 9.52 -11.25
N SER A 36 0.97 9.20 -12.03
CA SER A 36 0.98 9.40 -13.49
C SER A 36 0.28 8.28 -14.25
N ASP A 37 0.41 7.03 -13.77
CA ASP A 37 -0.04 5.80 -14.44
C ASP A 37 -0.82 4.85 -13.51
N ALA A 38 -0.96 5.19 -12.23
CA ALA A 38 -1.57 4.36 -11.19
C ALA A 38 -0.84 3.03 -10.93
N ASP A 39 0.43 2.94 -11.31
CA ASP A 39 1.29 1.83 -10.93
C ASP A 39 1.58 1.84 -9.42
N SER A 40 1.80 0.67 -8.81
CA SER A 40 1.89 0.59 -7.36
C SER A 40 2.71 -0.59 -6.84
N VAL A 41 3.41 -0.36 -5.72
CA VAL A 41 4.00 -1.42 -4.89
C VAL A 41 3.37 -1.38 -3.50
N TRP A 42 3.08 -2.55 -2.96
CA TRP A 42 2.50 -2.73 -1.63
C TRP A 42 3.42 -3.60 -0.78
N MET A 43 3.47 -3.30 0.52
CA MET A 43 4.21 -4.12 1.48
C MET A 43 3.52 -5.48 1.63
N ASP A 44 4.30 -6.57 1.63
CA ASP A 44 3.76 -7.93 1.80
C ASP A 44 3.40 -8.18 3.28
N ILE A 45 2.14 -7.91 3.63
CA ILE A 45 1.57 -8.18 4.96
C ILE A 45 0.73 -9.46 4.86
N LYS A 46 1.35 -10.59 5.23
CA LYS A 46 0.77 -11.92 5.04
C LYS A 46 -0.39 -12.23 5.99
N ASP A 47 -0.33 -11.69 7.20
CA ASP A 47 -1.31 -11.93 8.25
C ASP A 47 -1.69 -10.60 8.92
N PRO A 48 -2.99 -10.26 9.07
CA PRO A 48 -3.42 -9.09 9.83
C PRO A 48 -2.94 -9.07 11.29
N GLU A 49 -2.55 -10.21 11.86
CA GLU A 49 -1.96 -10.30 13.21
C GLU A 49 -0.42 -10.11 13.21
N ASP A 50 0.22 -10.11 12.04
CA ASP A 50 1.66 -9.94 11.85
C ASP A 50 1.95 -8.59 11.18
N LEU A 51 1.44 -7.52 11.80
CA LEU A 51 1.67 -6.15 11.32
C LEU A 51 3.13 -5.75 11.52
N PRO A 52 3.72 -5.01 10.57
CA PRO A 52 5.10 -4.56 10.70
C PRO A 52 5.26 -3.62 11.89
N SER A 53 6.41 -3.73 12.56
CA SER A 53 6.82 -2.74 13.53
C SER A 53 7.08 -1.38 12.87
N PRO A 54 7.07 -0.27 13.63
CA PRO A 54 7.38 1.06 13.08
C PRO A 54 8.73 1.11 12.37
N ASP A 55 9.75 0.44 12.91
CA ASP A 55 11.11 0.42 12.34
C ASP A 55 11.15 -0.33 10.99
N GLU A 56 10.42 -1.45 10.88
CA GLU A 56 10.29 -2.20 9.62
C GLU A 56 9.54 -1.39 8.56
N LEU A 57 8.52 -0.64 8.98
CA LEU A 57 7.76 0.23 8.10
C LEU A 57 8.61 1.39 7.57
N GLU A 58 9.38 2.04 8.45
CA GLU A 58 10.29 3.12 8.06
C GLU A 58 11.35 2.61 7.09
N GLN A 59 11.96 1.47 7.38
CA GLN A 59 12.96 0.86 6.48
C GLN A 59 12.37 0.52 5.11
N TRP A 60 11.15 -0.02 5.06
CA TRP A 60 10.47 -0.32 3.81
C TRP A 60 10.20 0.96 2.99
N ILE A 61 9.75 2.03 3.65
CA ILE A 61 9.53 3.33 2.99
C ILE A 61 10.85 3.87 2.41
N GLU A 62 11.96 3.79 3.15
CA GLU A 62 13.28 4.20 2.66
C GLU A 62 13.74 3.38 1.45
N ASP A 63 13.51 2.07 1.45
CA ASP A 63 13.87 1.20 0.34
C ASP A 63 13.05 1.50 -0.93
N VAL A 64 11.76 1.85 -0.78
CA VAL A 64 10.93 2.30 -1.90
C VAL A 64 11.40 3.65 -2.43
N LEU A 65 11.67 4.62 -1.55
CA LEU A 65 12.11 5.97 -1.96
C LEU A 65 13.52 5.99 -2.57
N SER A 66 14.39 5.06 -2.15
CA SER A 66 15.71 4.89 -2.74
C SER A 66 15.70 4.12 -4.06
N GLY A 67 14.53 3.63 -4.51
CA GLY A 67 14.37 2.88 -5.75
C GLY A 67 14.89 1.45 -5.66
N LYS A 68 15.19 0.92 -4.47
CA LYS A 68 15.51 -0.50 -4.28
C LYS A 68 14.25 -1.36 -4.38
N VAL A 69 13.10 -0.80 -4.02
CA VAL A 69 11.78 -1.37 -4.23
C VAL A 69 11.05 -0.44 -5.20
N ASN A 70 10.88 -0.89 -6.44
CA ASN A 70 10.25 -0.11 -7.49
C ASN A 70 9.27 -0.97 -8.28
N THR A 71 8.46 -0.30 -9.09
CA THR A 71 7.51 -0.95 -9.99
C THR A 71 8.13 -1.33 -11.35
N GLU A 72 9.39 -0.97 -11.62
CA GLU A 72 10.14 -1.23 -12.87
C GLU A 72 11.36 -2.15 -12.71
#